data_AF-A0A7U6JFD3-F1
#
_entry.id   AF-A0A7U6JFD3-F1
#
_cell.length_a   1.000
_cell.length_b   1.000
_cell.length_c   1.000
_cell.angle_alpha   90.00
_cell.angle_beta   90.00
_cell.angle_gamma   90.00
#
_symmetry.space_group_name_H-M   'P 1'
#
loop_
_entity.id
_entity.type
_entity.pdbx_description
1 polymer ?
#
loop_
_entity_poly.entity_id
_entity_poly.type
_entity_poly.pdbx_seq_one_letter_code
_entity_poly.pdbx_strand_id
1 'polypeptide(L)' 'MKTVYTNLMKGSENHLRAFVSQLSANGVKYAPVLLTTDEYNSIINGTTGKGKVSNQGGH' A
#
# COMPACT_ATOMS: atom_id res chain seq x y z
N MET A 1 5.20 23.16 -2.62
CA MET A 1 6.00 22.18 -1.84
C MET A 1 5.20 21.06 -1.18
N LYS A 2 3.86 21.05 -1.17
CA LYS A 2 3.06 19.98 -0.51
C LYS A 2 2.81 18.74 -1.39
N THR A 3 2.81 18.89 -2.71
CA THR A 3 2.43 17.83 -3.66
C THR A 3 3.49 16.74 -3.81
N VAL A 4 4.78 17.11 -3.90
CA VAL A 4 5.88 16.14 -4.03
C VAL A 4 5.98 15.24 -2.80
N TYR A 5 5.99 15.82 -1.60
CA TYR A 5 6.01 15.06 -0.36
C TYR A 5 4.81 14.13 -0.23
N THR A 6 3.60 14.62 -0.55
CA THR A 6 2.38 13.80 -0.53
C THR A 6 2.46 12.63 -1.53
N ASN A 7 2.98 12.87 -2.74
CA ASN A 7 3.14 11.83 -3.75
C ASN A 7 4.19 10.79 -3.33
N LEU A 8 5.28 11.24 -2.71
CA LEU A 8 6.32 10.36 -2.18
C LEU A 8 5.76 9.46 -1.09
N MET A 9 5.03 10.02 -0.12
CA MET A 9 4.38 9.23 0.94
C MET A 9 3.42 8.18 0.36
N LYS A 10 2.54 8.56 -0.58
CA LYS A 10 1.63 7.62 -1.25
C LYS A 10 2.38 6.48 -1.96
N GLY A 11 3.47 6.80 -2.64
CA GLY A 11 4.32 5.80 -3.30
C GLY A 11 4.94 4.83 -2.30
N SER A 12 5.54 5.36 -1.23
CA SER A 12 6.13 4.56 -0.14
C SER A 12 5.11 3.64 0.53
N GLU A 13 3.91 4.13 0.83
CA GLU A 13 2.85 3.30 1.40
C GLU A 13 2.41 2.18 0.46
N ASN A 14 2.26 2.46 -0.84
CA ASN A 14 1.91 1.44 -1.83
C ASN A 14 3.00 0.37 -1.96
N HIS A 15 4.27 0.76 -1.95
CA HIS A 15 5.39 -0.19 -1.95
C HIS A 15 5.38 -1.05 -0.69
N LEU A 16 5.13 -0.47 0.49
CA LEU A 16 5.03 -1.22 1.74
C LEU A 16 3.89 -2.25 1.68
N ARG A 17 2.69 -1.86 1.22
CA ARG A 17 1.55 -2.78 1.03
C ARG A 17 1.91 -3.96 0.13
N ALA A 18 2.52 -3.67 -1.02
CA ALA A 18 2.92 -4.72 -1.97
C ALA A 18 3.95 -5.67 -1.37
N PHE A 19 4.96 -5.14 -0.69
CA PHE A 19 6.01 -5.94 -0.05
C PHE A 19 5.45 -6.83 1.06
N VAL A 20 4.63 -6.29 1.96
CA VAL A 20 3.98 -7.04 3.04
C VAL A 20 3.08 -8.15 2.48
N SER A 21 2.33 -7.86 1.41
CA SER A 21 1.50 -8.85 0.73
C SER A 21 2.33 -10.01 0.19
N GLN A 22 3.46 -9.72 -0.46
CA GLN A 22 4.38 -10.74 -0.95
C GLN A 22 4.98 -11.57 0.20
N LEU A 23 5.42 -10.94 1.29
CA LEU A 23 5.92 -11.66 2.46
C LEU A 23 4.84 -12.58 3.06
N SER A 24 3.63 -12.08 3.22
CA SER A 24 2.51 -12.87 3.76
C SER A 24 2.16 -14.05 2.85
N ALA A 25 2.21 -13.88 1.53
CA ALA A 25 2.01 -14.97 0.57
C ALA A 25 3.08 -16.06 0.69
N ASN A 26 4.27 -15.70 1.16
CA ASN A 26 5.36 -16.63 1.47
C ASN A 26 5.38 -17.09 2.94
N GLY A 27 4.32 -16.81 3.71
CA GLY A 27 4.21 -17.21 5.12
C GLY A 27 5.08 -16.41 6.09
N VAL A 28 5.67 -15.30 5.65
CA VAL A 28 6.53 -14.42 6.47
C VAL A 28 5.74 -13.22 6.97
N LYS A 29 5.82 -12.95 8.28
CA LYS A 29 5.22 -11.76 8.90
C LYS A 29 6.22 -10.62 8.95
N TYR A 30 5.86 -9.47 8.40
CA TYR A 30 6.62 -8.24 8.55
C TYR A 30 6.38 -7.59 9.92
N ALA A 31 7.44 -7.08 10.54
CA ALA A 31 7.39 -6.31 11.77
C ALA A 31 7.92 -4.88 11.51
N PRO A 32 7.13 -3.82 11.79
CA PRO A 32 7.58 -2.45 11.57
C PRO A 32 8.70 -2.07 12.55
N VAL A 33 9.72 -1.38 12.06
CA VAL A 33 10.87 -0.90 12.86
C VAL A 33 10.83 0.62 13.05
N LEU A 34 10.41 1.36 12.03
CA LEU A 34 10.37 2.84 12.03
C LEU A 34 8.97 3.41 12.29
N LEU A 35 7.92 2.65 11.97
CA LEU A 35 6.55 3.05 12.17
C LEU A 35 6.04 2.49 13.50
N THR A 36 5.15 3.23 14.15
CA THR A 36 4.33 2.63 15.21
C THR A 36 3.45 1.53 14.63
N THR A 37 3.01 0.60 15.48
CA THR A 37 2.12 -0.48 15.07
C THR A 37 0.81 0.05 14.46
N ASP A 38 0.27 1.15 15.00
CA ASP A 38 -0.98 1.75 14.52
C ASP A 38 -0.82 2.40 13.15
N GLU A 39 0.25 3.16 12.93
CA GLU A 39 0.56 3.75 11.61
C GLU A 39 0.77 2.66 10.57
N TYR A 40 1.56 1.64 10.91
CA TYR A 40 1.76 0.48 10.04
C TYR A 40 0.43 -0.18 9.66
N ASN A 41 -0.41 -0.50 10.65
CA ASN A 41 -1.70 -1.13 10.44
C ASN A 41 -2.62 -0.26 9.58
N SER A 42 -2.65 1.06 9.82
CA SER A 42 -3.41 2.00 9.00
C SER A 42 -2.95 1.99 7.54
N ILE A 43 -1.63 1.90 7.32
CA ILE A 43 -1.07 1.84 5.96
C ILE A 43 -1.43 0.52 5.30
N ILE A 44 -1.11 -0.63 5.90
CA ILE A 44 -1.30 -1.94 5.25
C ILE A 44 -2.77 -2.29 5.00
N ASN A 45 -3.69 -1.77 5.83
CA ASN A 45 -5.14 -1.96 5.66
C ASN A 45 -5.77 -0.89 4.74
N GLY A 46 -5.01 0.13 4.35
CA GLY A 46 -5.46 1.17 3.42
C GLY A 46 -5.65 0.62 1.99
N THR A 47 -6.51 1.28 1.21
CA THR A 47 -6.71 0.89 -0.19
C THR A 47 -5.64 1.51 -1.08
N THR A 48 -4.95 0.68 -1.87
CA THR A 48 -4.22 1.18 -3.04
C THR A 48 -5.24 1.80 -3.99
N GLY A 49 -5.02 3.04 -4.41
CA GLY A 49 -5.88 3.72 -5.38
C GLY A 49 -6.02 2.87 -6.65
N LYS A 50 -7.09 2.08 -6.71
CA LYS A 50 -7.45 1.27 -7.87
C LYS A 50 -7.77 2.23 -9.00
N GLY A 51 -6.90 2.30 -10.00
CA GLY A 51 -7.34 2.71 -11.33
C GLY A 51 -8.57 1.88 -11.67
N LYS A 52 -9.69 2.54 -11.95
CA LYS A 52 -10.93 1.85 -12.34
C LYS A 52 -10.61 0.98 -13.54
N VAL A 53 -10.56 -0.34 -13.37
CA VAL A 53 -10.73 -1.27 -14.49
C VAL A 53 -12.21 -1.16 -14.88
N SER A 54 -12.51 -0.24 -15.78
CA SER A 54 -13.78 -0.22 -16.49
C SER A 54 -13.76 -1.37 -17.49
N ASN A 55 -14.22 -2.55 -17.07
CA ASN A 55 -14.58 -3.61 -17.99
C ASN A 55 -15.94 -3.26 -18.60
N GLN A 56 -15.95 -2.48 -19.69
CA GLN A 56 -17.13 -2.36 -20.54
C GLN A 56 -17.15 -3.60 -21.44
N GLY A 57 -18.04 -4.54 -21.13
CA GLY A 57 -18.32 -5.68 -21.99
C GLY A 57 -18.91 -5.20 -23.31
N GLY A 58 -18.30 -5.63 -24.41
CA GLY A 58 -18.89 -5.54 -25.75
C GLY A 58 -19.91 -6.65 -25.94
N HIS A 59 -21.05 -6.28 -26.54
CA HIS A 59 -22.07 -7.17 -27.07
C HIS A 59 -21.56 -8.02 -28.24
#